data_AF-A0A9P4GZL7-F1
#
_entry.id   AF-A0A9P4GZL7-F1
#
_cell.length_a   1.000
_cell.length_b   1.000
_cell.length_c   1.000
_cell.angle_alpha   90.00
_cell.angle_beta   90.00
_cell.angle_gamma   90.00
#
_symmetry.space_group_name_H-M   'P 1'
#
loop_
_entity.id
_entity.type
_entity.pdbx_description
1 polymer ?
#
loop_
_entity_poly.entity_id
_entity_poly.type
_entity_poly.pdbx_seq_one_letter_code
_entity_poly.pdbx_strand_id
1 'polypeptide(L)' 'MSHDQQVQVFDVTNSRWYTQTAAGDVPRSRRGFCSGIVWTKDLSLYNSYIFGGILQDGTAVGDTNILSLPTST' A
#
# COMPACT_ATOMS: atom_id res chain seq x y z
N MET A 1 -16.14 3.78 11.10
CA MET A 1 -14.82 4.07 10.50
C MET A 1 -14.25 2.74 10.02
N SER A 2 -14.12 2.51 8.72
CA SER A 2 -13.55 1.24 8.22
C SER A 2 -12.04 1.23 8.48
N HIS A 3 -11.55 0.17 9.11
CA HIS A 3 -10.11 -0.02 9.39
C HIS A 3 -9.30 -0.28 8.11
N ASP A 4 -9.95 -0.55 6.98
CA ASP A 4 -9.30 -0.94 5.71
C ASP A 4 -8.47 0.19 5.06
N GLN A 5 -8.60 1.43 5.54
CA GLN A 5 -7.89 2.59 4.98
C GLN A 5 -6.55 2.89 5.69
N GLN A 6 -6.23 2.18 6.76
CA GLN A 6 -5.02 2.47 7.55
C GLN A 6 -3.83 1.68 7.03
N VAL A 7 -2.77 2.40 6.65
CA VAL A 7 -1.48 1.84 6.20
C VAL A 7 -0.45 2.07 7.30
N GLN A 8 0.13 0.98 7.80
CA GLN A 8 1.24 1.01 8.74
C GLN A 8 2.56 1.22 7.98
N VAL A 9 3.32 2.23 8.35
CA VAL A 9 4.65 2.51 7.80
C VAL A 9 5.67 2.45 8.92
N PHE A 10 6.71 1.64 8.72
CA PHE A 10 7.81 1.52 9.66
C PHE A 10 9.01 2.33 9.15
N ASP A 11 9.41 3.31 9.95
CA ASP A 11 10.68 4.02 9.78
C ASP A 11 11.80 3.21 10.43
N VAL A 12 12.64 2.61 9.59
CA VAL A 12 13.79 1.80 10.02
C VAL A 12 14.88 2.61 10.71
N THR A 13 15.03 3.90 10.38
CA THR A 13 16.07 4.76 10.93
C THR A 13 15.75 5.15 12.36
N ASN A 14 14.49 5.50 12.63
CA ASN A 14 14.03 5.91 13.95
C ASN A 14 13.36 4.79 14.75
N SER A 15 13.26 3.57 14.17
CA SER A 15 12.57 2.41 14.77
C SER A 15 11.15 2.74 15.23
N ARG A 16 10.40 3.46 14.38
CA ARG A 16 9.08 4.02 14.74
C ARG A 16 8.01 3.63 13.73
N TRP A 17 6.83 3.29 14.26
CA TRP A 17 5.62 3.07 13.46
C TRP A 17 4.83 4.37 13.28
N TYR A 18 4.34 4.54 12.06
CA TYR A 18 3.40 5.58 11.67
C TYR A 18 2.15 4.93 11.07
N THR A 19 1.00 5.53 11.34
CA THR A 19 -0.27 5.12 10.77
C THR A 19 -0.73 6.20 9.80
N GLN A 20 -0.84 5.86 8.52
CA GLN A 20 -1.30 6.76 7.48
C GLN A 20 -2.70 6.35 7.01
N THR A 21 -3.55 7.32 6.70
CA THR A 21 -4.85 7.05 6.08
C THR A 21 -4.71 7.17 4.56
N ALA A 22 -4.99 6.08 3.85
CA ALA A 22 -5.02 6.07 2.39
C ALA A 22 -6.26 6.79 1.85
N ALA A 23 -6.10 7.44 0.70
CA ALA A 23 -7.16 8.14 -0.02
C ALA A 23 -7.41 7.48 -1.39
N GLY A 24 -8.51 7.85 -2.04
CA GLY A 24 -8.92 7.27 -3.32
C GLY A 24 -9.55 5.89 -3.18
N ASP A 25 -9.34 5.04 -4.19
CA ASP A 25 -9.88 3.68 -4.22
C ASP A 25 -9.00 2.72 -3.43
N VAL A 26 -9.32 2.57 -2.14
CA VAL A 26 -8.59 1.66 -1.25
C VAL A 26 -9.05 0.22 -1.49
N PRO A 27 -8.15 -0.72 -1.83
CA PRO A 27 -8.53 -2.11 -2.03
C PRO A 27 -9.04 -2.74 -0.73
N ARG A 28 -10.02 -3.64 -0.86
CA ARG A 28 -10.44 -4.49 0.26
C ARG A 28 -9.27 -5.29 0.84
N SER A 29 -9.33 -5.53 2.15
CA SER A 29 -8.42 -6.40 2.89
C SER A 29 -8.21 -7.75 2.17
N ARG A 30 -6.94 -8.06 1.87
CA ARG A 30 -6.53 -9.21 1.05
C ARG A 30 -5.16 -9.75 1.47
N ARG A 31 -4.89 -11.01 1.17
CA ARG A 31 -3.60 -11.70 1.40
C ARG A 31 -3.10 -12.39 0.14
N GLY A 32 -1.84 -12.82 0.11
CA GLY A 32 -1.29 -13.60 -1.00
C GLY A 32 -1.24 -12.86 -2.34
N PHE A 33 -1.20 -11.53 -2.30
CA PHE A 33 -0.97 -10.69 -3.48
C PHE A 33 0.53 -10.62 -3.79
N CYS A 34 0.86 -10.27 -5.04
CA CYS A 34 2.22 -9.91 -5.42
C CYS A 34 2.39 -8.39 -5.31
N SER A 35 3.56 -7.93 -4.88
CA SER A 35 3.86 -6.50 -4.82
C SER A 35 5.24 -6.16 -5.38
N GLY A 36 5.33 -5.01 -6.04
CA GLY A 36 6.58 -4.45 -6.58
C GLY A 36 6.64 -2.95 -6.35
N ILE A 37 7.84 -2.43 -6.08
CA ILE A 37 8.06 -1.01 -5.80
C ILE A 37 8.88 -0.39 -6.92
N VAL A 38 8.45 0.78 -7.37
CA VAL A 38 9.20 1.64 -8.32
C VAL A 38 9.17 3.08 -7.82
N TRP A 39 10.11 3.90 -8.27
CA TRP A 39 10.23 5.29 -7.84
C TRP A 39 10.60 6.21 -8.99
N THR A 40 10.32 7.50 -8.82
CA THR A 40 10.78 8.54 -9.76
C THR A 40 12.29 8.75 -9.63
N LYS A 41 12.95 9.22 -10.71
CA LYS A 41 14.42 9.37 -10.76
C LYS A 41 14.98 10.28 -9.65
N ASP A 42 14.19 11.26 -9.23
CA ASP A 42 14.50 12.24 -8.17
C ASP A 42 14.12 11.75 -6.76
N LEU A 43 13.62 10.52 -6.62
CA LEU A 43 13.20 9.91 -5.35
C LEU A 43 12.08 10.67 -4.62
N SER A 44 11.35 11.55 -5.31
CA SER A 44 10.26 12.32 -4.72
C SER A 44 8.96 11.52 -4.56
N LEU A 45 8.84 10.39 -5.26
CA LEU A 45 7.65 9.57 -5.28
C LEU A 45 7.99 8.08 -5.38
N TYR A 46 7.44 7.30 -4.46
CA TYR A 46 7.51 5.84 -4.45
C TYR A 46 6.13 5.26 -4.73
N ASN A 47 6.03 4.31 -5.65
CA ASN A 47 4.80 3.63 -6.01
C ASN A 47 4.92 2.13 -5.71
N SER A 48 4.04 1.63 -4.84
CA SER A 48 3.87 0.20 -4.59
C SER A 48 2.71 -0.32 -5.43
N TYR A 49 3.01 -1.24 -6.34
CA TYR A 49 2.03 -1.93 -7.17
C TYR A 49 1.61 -3.21 -6.44
N ILE A 50 0.31 -3.44 -6.35
CA ILE A 50 -0.28 -4.63 -5.72
C ILE A 50 -1.13 -5.32 -6.78
N PHE A 51 -0.78 -6.55 -7.11
CA PHE A 51 -1.52 -7.37 -8.06
C PHE A 51 -2.22 -8.54 -7.38
N GLY A 52 -3.52 -8.63 -7.62
CA GLY A 52 -4.38 -9.74 -7.22
C GLY A 52 -4.48 -9.96 -5.72
N GLY A 53 -4.59 -11.23 -5.32
CA GLY A 53 -4.68 -11.68 -3.94
C GLY A 53 -5.95 -12.48 -3.66
N ILE A 54 -6.14 -12.85 -2.39
CA ILE A 54 -7.27 -13.61 -1.87
C ILE A 54 -7.97 -12.74 -0.82
N LEU A 55 -9.26 -12.51 -1.02
CA LEU A 55 -10.11 -11.76 -0.11
C LEU A 55 -10.45 -12.56 1.15
N GLN A 56 -11.06 -11.91 2.14
CA GLN A 56 -11.44 -12.55 3.40
C GLN A 56 -12.44 -13.70 3.22
N ASP A 57 -13.29 -13.65 2.19
CA ASP A 57 -14.26 -14.71 1.84
C ASP A 57 -13.65 -15.86 1.02
N GLY A 58 -12.34 -15.82 0.76
CA GLY A 58 -11.63 -16.83 -0.05
C GLY A 58 -11.65 -16.58 -1.55
N THR A 59 -12.34 -15.55 -2.04
CA THR A 59 -12.36 -15.20 -3.47
C THR A 59 -11.00 -14.71 -3.93
N ALA A 60 -10.49 -15.30 -5.02
CA ALA A 60 -9.29 -14.82 -5.70
C ALA A 60 -9.64 -13.62 -6.60
N VAL A 61 -8.80 -12.58 -6.55
CA VAL A 61 -8.93 -11.37 -7.38
C VAL A 61 -7.70 -11.16 -8.23
N GLY A 62 -7.85 -10.48 -9.37
CA GLY A 62 -6.80 -10.19 -10.35
C GLY A 62 -6.70 -8.71 -10.72
N ASP A 63 -7.25 -7.82 -9.88
CA ASP A 63 -7.14 -6.38 -10.01
C ASP A 63 -5.74 -5.87 -9.66
N THR A 64 -5.39 -4.68 -10.15
CA THR A 64 -4.13 -3.99 -9.82
C THR A 64 -4.45 -2.70 -9.09
N ASN A 65 -3.75 -2.47 -7.97
CA ASN A 65 -3.87 -1.27 -7.16
C ASN A 65 -2.49 -0.63 -7.00
N ILE A 66 -2.42 0.69 -6.92
CA ILE A 66 -1.17 1.42 -6.74
C ILE A 66 -1.28 2.28 -5.48
N LEU A 67 -0.33 2.11 -4.56
CA LEU A 67 -0.15 2.98 -3.41
C LEU A 67 1.03 3.92 -3.67
N SER A 68 0.75 5.21 -3.76
CA SER A 68 1.76 6.26 -3.97
C SER A 68 2.13 6.93 -2.65
N LEU A 69 3.43 6.99 -2.35
CA LEU A 69 4.00 7.66 -1.19
C LEU A 69 4.88 8.83 -1.67
N PRO A 70 4.37 10.07 -1.61
CA PRO A 70 5.18 11.25 -1.87
C PRO A 70 6.13 11.50 -0.69
N THR A 71 7.33 11.99 -0.97
CA THR A 71 8.26 12.48 0.06
C THR A 71 8.21 14.00 0.11
N SER A 72 8.15 14.57 1.32
CA SER A 72 8.35 16.01 1.51
C SER A 72 9.84 16.30 1.72
N THR A 73 10.39 17.25 0.98
CA THR A 73 11.72 17.82 1.21
C THR A 73 11.75 18.70 2.44
#